data_AF-A0A9E1L7A0-F1
#
_entry.id   AF-A0A9E1L7A0-F1
#
_cell.length_a   1.000
_cell.length_b   1.000
_cell.length_c   1.000
_cell.angle_alpha   90.00
_cell.angle_beta   90.00
_cell.angle_gamma   90.00
#
_symmetry.space_group_name_H-M   'P 1'
#
loop_
_entity.id
_entity.type
_entity.pdbx_description
1 polymer ?
#
loop_
_entity_poly.entity_id
_entity_poly.type
_entity_poly.pdbx_seq_one_letter_code
_entity_poly.pdbx_strand_id
1 'polypeptide(L)'
;MAAELIISCECGFGTGTWDDGNPYILDPDKLHLPRSKQKKYVYHPSLEAMCAIGNDVPYICLSCCHEFTVDNMKPRTKCTKCKSEDIVDICKLRGRICPKCKIHTLRVCGGAIS
;
A
#
# COMPACT_ATOMS: atom_id res chain seq x y z
N MET A 1 8.61 -12.60 7.97
CA MET A 1 7.29 -13.27 7.97
C MET A 1 6.34 -12.17 7.59
N ALA A 2 5.73 -12.25 6.40
CA ALA A 2 4.81 -11.23 5.95
C ALA A 2 3.47 -11.43 6.66
N ALA A 3 2.93 -10.38 7.27
CA ALA A 3 1.64 -10.39 7.92
C ALA A 3 0.66 -9.55 7.09
N GLU A 4 -0.48 -10.15 6.75
CA GLU A 4 -1.59 -9.38 6.20
C GLU A 4 -2.20 -8.51 7.31
N LEU A 5 -2.43 -7.23 7.06
CA LEU A 5 -3.10 -6.32 7.98
C LEU A 5 -4.47 -5.97 7.43
N ILE A 6 -5.52 -6.43 8.10
CA ILE A 6 -6.91 -6.10 7.73
C ILE A 6 -7.42 -4.99 8.64
N ILE A 7 -7.89 -3.90 8.04
CA ILE A 7 -8.44 -2.73 8.73
C ILE A 7 -9.91 -2.55 8.36
N SER A 8 -10.76 -2.32 9.35
CA SER A 8 -12.18 -2.07 9.13
C SER A 8 -12.74 -0.92 9.98
N CYS A 9 -13.95 -0.52 9.61
CA CYS A 9 -14.75 0.50 10.26
C CYS A 9 -16.18 0.00 10.47
N GLU A 10 -16.84 0.50 11.51
CA GLU A 10 -18.26 0.22 11.80
C GLU A 10 -19.21 0.65 10.67
N CYS A 11 -18.82 1.60 9.82
CA CYS A 11 -19.62 1.99 8.65
C CYS A 11 -19.53 0.99 7.47
N GLY A 12 -18.86 -0.16 7.65
CA GLY A 12 -18.64 -1.16 6.61
C GLY A 12 -17.53 -0.82 5.62
N PHE A 13 -16.66 0.14 5.93
CA PHE A 13 -15.40 0.33 5.20
C PHE A 13 -14.38 -0.73 5.64
N GLY A 14 -13.67 -1.31 4.69
CA GLY A 14 -12.55 -2.22 4.96
C GLY A 14 -11.49 -2.13 3.87
N THR A 15 -10.23 -2.29 4.26
CA THR A 15 -9.07 -2.36 3.37
C THR A 15 -8.01 -3.28 3.99
N GLY A 16 -7.08 -3.79 3.18
CA GLY A 16 -6.03 -4.71 3.61
C GLY A 16 -4.70 -4.43 2.92
N THR A 17 -3.61 -4.76 3.59
CA THR A 17 -2.24 -4.63 3.05
C THR A 17 -1.30 -5.63 3.70
N TRP A 18 -0.23 -5.99 3.02
CA TRP A 18 0.91 -6.66 3.63
C TRP A 18 1.82 -5.64 4.29
N ASP A 19 2.41 -5.97 5.44
CA ASP A 19 3.34 -5.08 6.15
C ASP A 19 4.65 -4.84 5.36
N ASP A 20 5.08 -5.84 4.59
CA ASP A 20 6.23 -5.77 3.69
C ASP A 20 5.97 -4.97 2.40
N GLY A 21 4.74 -4.51 2.14
CA GLY A 21 4.36 -3.88 0.88
C GLY A 21 4.43 -4.85 -0.33
N ASN A 22 4.76 -4.31 -1.50
CA ASN A 22 4.95 -5.08 -2.73
C ASN A 22 6.37 -4.86 -3.29
N PRO A 23 7.35 -5.65 -2.84
CA PRO A 23 8.73 -5.54 -3.32
C PRO A 23 8.81 -5.88 -4.81
N TYR A 24 9.72 -5.23 -5.54
CA TYR A 24 9.90 -5.48 -6.96
C TYR A 24 11.36 -5.35 -7.42
N ILE A 25 11.67 -6.07 -8.51
CA ILE A 25 12.84 -5.87 -9.36
C ILE A 25 12.42 -5.23 -10.68
N LEU A 26 13.40 -4.71 -11.45
CA LEU A 26 13.13 -4.23 -12.81
C LEU A 26 13.39 -5.36 -13.80
N ASP A 27 12.41 -5.60 -14.65
CA ASP A 27 12.47 -6.53 -15.76
C ASP A 27 13.36 -5.94 -16.87
N PRO A 28 14.53 -6.54 -17.16
CA PRO A 28 15.51 -6.00 -18.10
C PRO A 28 14.94 -5.89 -19.53
N ASP A 29 14.06 -6.81 -19.94
CA ASP A 29 13.42 -6.79 -21.25
C ASP A 29 12.44 -5.63 -21.41
N LYS A 30 11.93 -5.11 -20.28
CA LYS A 30 10.91 -4.04 -20.26
C LYS A 30 11.48 -2.65 -20.01
N LEU A 31 12.80 -2.47 -19.95
CA LEU A 31 13.43 -1.17 -19.64
C LEU A 31 13.04 -0.04 -20.60
N HIS A 32 12.58 -0.36 -21.81
CA HIS A 32 12.05 0.59 -22.80
C HIS A 32 10.63 1.11 -22.48
N LEU A 33 9.90 0.47 -21.57
CA LEU A 33 8.53 0.84 -21.15
C LEU A 33 8.57 1.84 -19.98
N PRO A 34 7.47 2.56 -19.68
CA PRO A 34 7.38 3.36 -18.47
C PRO A 34 7.62 2.50 -17.21
N ARG A 35 8.22 3.10 -16.17
CA ARG A 35 8.63 2.41 -14.93
C ARG A 35 7.53 1.53 -14.31
N SER A 36 6.27 1.94 -14.36
CA SER A 36 5.14 1.14 -13.86
C SER A 36 4.99 -0.22 -14.55
N LYS A 37 5.42 -0.34 -15.81
CA LYS A 37 5.41 -1.59 -16.59
C LYS A 37 6.75 -2.35 -16.53
N GLN A 38 7.79 -1.76 -15.95
CA GLN A 38 9.10 -2.40 -15.75
C GLN A 38 9.12 -3.30 -14.51
N LYS A 39 8.18 -3.14 -13.58
CA LYS A 39 8.21 -3.82 -12.28
C LYS A 39 7.83 -5.28 -12.40
N LYS A 40 8.68 -6.17 -11.88
CA LYS A 40 8.36 -7.57 -11.58
C LYS A 40 8.34 -7.72 -10.05
N TYR A 41 7.16 -7.97 -9.49
CA TYR A 41 7.00 -8.12 -8.04
C TYR A 41 7.58 -9.44 -7.56
N VAL A 42 8.23 -9.41 -6.40
CA VAL A 42 8.94 -10.54 -5.78
C VAL A 42 8.48 -10.67 -4.34
N TYR A 43 7.97 -11.85 -3.97
CA TYR A 43 7.35 -12.09 -2.66
C TYR A 43 8.14 -13.11 -1.85
N HIS A 44 8.07 -13.01 -0.53
CA HIS A 44 8.69 -14.00 0.36
C HIS A 44 7.86 -15.29 0.45
N PRO A 45 8.52 -16.45 0.66
CA PRO A 45 9.97 -16.66 0.60
C PRO A 45 10.44 -16.93 -0.84
N SER A 46 11.23 -16.04 -1.42
CA SER A 46 11.94 -16.28 -2.69
C SER A 46 13.34 -15.68 -2.67
N LEU A 47 14.30 -16.33 -3.33
CA LEU A 47 15.66 -15.79 -3.51
C LEU A 47 15.64 -14.46 -4.27
N GLU A 48 14.72 -14.30 -5.22
CA GLU A 48 14.54 -13.05 -5.96
C GLU A 48 14.12 -11.87 -5.08
N ALA A 49 13.40 -12.13 -3.97
CA ALA A 49 13.03 -11.09 -3.01
C ALA A 49 14.26 -10.46 -2.33
N MET A 50 15.38 -11.20 -2.21
CA MET A 50 16.65 -10.66 -1.69
C MET A 50 17.30 -9.65 -2.66
N CYS A 51 16.89 -9.67 -3.94
CA CYS A 51 17.36 -8.76 -4.97
C CYS A 51 16.40 -7.58 -5.21
N ALA A 52 15.35 -7.43 -4.41
CA ALA A 52 14.38 -6.35 -4.56
C ALA A 52 15.07 -4.99 -4.50
N ILE A 53 14.77 -4.12 -5.48
CA ILE A 53 15.39 -2.78 -5.57
C ILE A 53 14.45 -1.66 -5.12
N GLY A 54 13.19 -1.99 -4.88
CA GLY A 54 12.14 -1.05 -4.53
C GLY A 54 10.90 -1.77 -4.02
N ASN A 55 9.96 -0.98 -3.53
CA ASN A 55 8.75 -1.46 -2.88
C ASN A 55 7.59 -0.51 -3.18
N ASP A 56 6.50 -1.07 -3.72
CA ASP A 56 5.24 -0.35 -3.89
C ASP A 56 4.37 -0.54 -2.66
N VAL A 57 4.27 0.51 -1.85
CA VAL A 57 3.52 0.52 -0.59
C VAL A 57 2.11 1.05 -0.87
N PRO A 58 1.05 0.35 -0.43
CA PRO A 58 -0.31 0.85 -0.61
C PRO A 58 -0.64 1.96 0.39
N TYR A 59 -1.25 3.01 -0.14
CA TYR A 59 -1.65 4.23 0.54
C TYR A 59 -3.14 4.46 0.33
N ILE A 60 -3.76 5.21 1.24
CA ILE A 60 -5.10 5.76 1.08
C ILE A 60 -5.07 7.27 1.30
N CYS A 61 -5.88 7.99 0.53
CA CYS A 61 -6.14 9.39 0.78
C CYS A 61 -7.25 9.53 1.82
N LEU A 62 -6.94 10.18 2.94
CA LEU A 62 -7.91 10.42 3.99
C LEU A 62 -8.98 11.43 3.57
N SER A 63 -8.70 12.36 2.64
CA SER A 63 -9.69 13.31 2.14
C SER A 63 -10.76 12.67 1.25
N CYS A 64 -10.37 11.89 0.23
CA CYS A 64 -11.28 11.34 -0.77
C CYS A 64 -11.48 9.82 -0.73
N CYS A 65 -10.89 9.14 0.26
CA CYS A 65 -10.99 7.70 0.45
C CYS A 65 -10.49 6.87 -0.76
N HIS A 66 -9.54 7.41 -1.54
CA HIS A 66 -8.96 6.70 -2.68
C HIS A 66 -7.71 5.94 -2.29
N GLU A 67 -7.69 4.64 -2.55
CA GLU A 67 -6.54 3.75 -2.40
C GLU A 67 -5.67 3.76 -3.66
N PHE A 68 -4.34 3.79 -3.48
CA PHE A 68 -3.35 3.81 -4.54
C PHE A 68 -1.99 3.34 -4.03
N THR A 69 -1.07 2.95 -4.90
CA THR A 69 0.29 2.53 -4.51
C THR A 69 1.29 3.66 -4.67
N VAL A 70 2.29 3.70 -3.77
CA VAL A 70 3.42 4.63 -3.79
C VAL A 70 4.71 3.84 -3.91
N ASP A 71 5.46 4.14 -4.97
CA ASP A 71 6.81 3.62 -5.19
C ASP A 71 7.77 4.29 -4.20
N ASN A 72 8.40 3.51 -3.31
CA ASN A 72 9.32 4.05 -2.30
C ASN A 72 10.56 4.72 -2.91
N MET A 73 10.95 4.35 -4.13
CA MET A 73 12.05 4.99 -4.87
C MET A 73 11.60 6.28 -5.58
N LYS A 74 10.29 6.49 -5.71
CA LYS A 74 9.69 7.73 -6.24
C LYS A 74 8.53 8.16 -5.34
N PRO A 75 8.83 8.55 -4.09
CA PRO A 75 7.81 8.84 -3.10
C PRO A 75 6.91 9.96 -3.58
N ARG A 76 5.64 9.86 -3.22
CA ARG A 76 4.60 10.82 -3.58
C ARG A 76 4.01 11.38 -2.31
N THR A 77 3.79 12.70 -2.29
CA THR A 77 3.22 13.42 -1.14
C THR A 77 1.75 13.82 -1.34
N LYS A 78 1.19 13.55 -2.53
CA LYS A 78 -0.17 13.98 -2.92
C LYS A 78 -0.99 12.85 -3.52
N CYS A 79 -2.28 12.80 -3.20
CA CYS A 79 -3.23 11.85 -3.76
C CYS A 79 -3.25 11.91 -5.29
N THR A 80 -3.28 10.74 -5.94
CA THR A 80 -3.38 10.59 -7.40
C THR A 80 -4.69 11.15 -7.96
N LYS A 81 -5.78 11.05 -7.20
CA LYS A 81 -7.15 11.45 -7.57
C LYS A 81 -7.49 12.90 -7.23
N CYS A 82 -7.41 13.28 -5.95
CA CYS A 82 -7.88 14.61 -5.49
C CYS A 82 -6.75 15.63 -5.22
N LYS A 83 -5.48 15.24 -5.37
CA LYS A 83 -4.29 16.07 -5.10
C LYS A 83 -4.09 16.55 -3.65
N SER A 84 -4.96 16.15 -2.72
CA SER A 84 -4.76 16.38 -1.28
C SER A 84 -3.45 15.78 -0.79
N GLU A 85 -2.83 16.42 0.20
CA GLU A 85 -1.63 15.97 0.91
C GLU A 85 -1.96 15.02 2.07
N ASP A 86 -3.24 14.87 2.39
CA ASP A 86 -3.74 13.99 3.45
C ASP A 86 -3.79 12.54 2.95
N ILE A 87 -2.61 11.95 2.78
CA ILE A 87 -2.38 10.58 2.35
C ILE A 87 -1.63 9.82 3.44
N VAL A 88 -1.97 8.55 3.61
CA VAL A 88 -1.36 7.71 4.63
C VAL A 88 -1.17 6.30 4.10
N ASP A 89 -0.05 5.69 4.49
CA ASP A 89 0.22 4.26 4.34
C ASP A 89 -0.89 3.46 5.03
N ILE A 90 -1.45 2.46 4.33
CA ILE A 90 -2.53 1.63 4.86
C ILE A 90 -2.09 0.92 6.15
N CYS A 91 -0.83 0.51 6.27
CA CYS A 91 -0.27 -0.10 7.49
C CYS A 91 -0.38 0.81 8.73
N LYS A 92 -0.51 2.13 8.52
CA LYS A 92 -0.55 3.17 9.57
C LYS A 92 -1.95 3.76 9.77
N LEU A 93 -2.99 3.09 9.28
CA LEU A 93 -4.38 3.54 9.43
C LEU A 93 -5.00 3.25 10.80
N ARG A 94 -4.44 2.32 11.58
CA ARG A 94 -4.96 1.96 12.90
C ARG A 94 -5.14 3.22 13.76
N GLY A 95 -6.32 3.40 14.33
CA GLY A 95 -6.61 4.52 15.23
C GLY A 95 -6.94 5.84 14.54
N ARG A 96 -6.91 5.90 13.20
CA ARG A 96 -7.32 7.11 12.45
C ARG A 96 -8.83 7.14 12.22
N ILE A 97 -9.38 8.34 12.02
CA ILE A 97 -10.79 8.52 11.65
C ILE A 97 -11.02 7.95 10.25
N CYS A 98 -12.10 7.18 10.10
CA CYS A 98 -12.47 6.56 8.84
C CYS A 98 -12.70 7.61 7.74
N PRO A 99 -11.99 7.54 6.61
CA PRO A 99 -12.14 8.53 5.54
C PRO A 99 -13.47 8.43 4.79
N LYS A 100 -14.20 7.30 4.93
CA LYS A 100 -15.51 7.08 4.30
C LYS A 100 -16.65 7.75 5.08
N CYS A 101 -16.75 7.51 6.38
CA CYS A 101 -17.85 8.05 7.21
C CYS A 101 -17.48 9.29 8.03
N LYS A 102 -16.19 9.58 8.23
CA LYS A 102 -15.67 10.72 9.02
C LYS A 102 -16.10 10.76 10.50
N ILE A 103 -16.69 9.68 11.01
CA ILE A 103 -17.24 9.59 12.36
C ILE A 103 -16.47 8.57 13.19
N HIS A 104 -16.40 7.32 12.72
CA HIS A 104 -15.83 6.22 13.47
C HIS A 104 -14.32 6.06 13.23
N THR A 105 -13.64 5.43 14.18
CA THR A 105 -12.21 5.13 14.11
C THR A 105 -11.94 3.77 13.46
N LEU A 106 -10.87 3.69 12.67
CA LEU A 106 -10.40 2.46 12.03
C LEU A 106 -9.75 1.51 13.04
N ARG A 107 -10.12 0.23 12.96
CA ARG A 107 -9.65 -0.84 13.84
C ARG A 107 -8.95 -1.92 13.02
N VAL A 108 -7.94 -2.56 13.61
CA VAL A 108 -7.30 -3.74 13.03
C VAL A 108 -8.12 -4.96 13.41
N CYS A 109 -8.55 -5.76 12.43
CA CYS A 109 -9.39 -6.93 12.64
C CYS A 109 -8.60 -8.24 12.76
N GLY A 110 -7.30 -8.23 12.47
CA GLY A 110 -6.45 -9.41 12.49
C GLY A 110 -5.66 -9.55 11.20
N GLY A 111 -4.68 -10.44 11.23
CA GLY A 111 -3.74 -10.70 10.16
C GLY A 111 -3.27 -12.14 10.19
N ALA A 112 -3.39 -12.85 9.07
CA ALA A 112 -2.85 -14.21 8.98
C ALA A 112 -1.32 -14.14 8.91
N ILE A 113 -0.66 -14.84 9.83
CA ILE A 113 0.72 -15.29 9.69
C ILE A 113 0.69 -16.57 8.87
N SER A 114 1.08 -16.50 7.58
CA SER A 114 1.38 -17.70 6.79
C SER A 114 2.85 -18.07 6.93
#